data_AF-A0AA51N8A4-F1
#
_entry.id   AF-A0AA51N8A4-F1
#
_cell.length_a   1.000
_cell.length_b   1.000
_cell.length_c   1.000
_cell.angle_alpha   90.00
_cell.angle_beta   90.00
_cell.angle_gamma   90.00
#
_symmetry.space_group_name_H-M   'P 1'
#
loop_
_entity.id
_entity.type
_entity.pdbx_description
1 polymer ?
#
loop_
_entity_poly.entity_id
_entity_poly.type
_entity_poly.pdbx_seq_one_letter_code
_entity_poly.pdbx_strand_id
1 'polypeptide(L)'
;MKKAIPFSLSLFLFVACEKEFEPPFDNQKFYDYHETQNWNSEDFKSELIGEWQLIYQYCCSEATSAAWADVREEEYVLNIGVDSILVYRKGELASTTFWELETRGETAFYLNSEVGIENTFGTIYLNKEYLLFHGSPADGSDSYYERIK
;
A
#
# COMPACT_ATOMS: atom_id res chain seq x y z
N MET A 1 59.46 35.48 -1.07
CA MET A 1 58.14 35.08 -1.61
C MET A 1 57.79 33.69 -1.11
N LYS A 2 56.82 33.54 -0.20
CA LYS A 2 56.26 32.24 0.19
C LYS A 2 54.74 32.39 0.11
N LYS A 3 54.14 31.75 -0.90
CA LYS A 3 52.70 31.83 -1.19
C LYS A 3 51.97 30.92 -0.20
N ALA A 4 51.02 31.48 0.54
CA ALA A 4 50.11 30.71 1.40
C ALA A 4 49.14 29.92 0.51
N ILE A 5 49.00 28.62 0.78
CA ILE A 5 48.03 27.74 0.15
C ILE A 5 46.76 27.81 1.00
N PRO A 6 45.59 28.25 0.46
CA PRO A 6 44.36 28.19 1.21
C PRO A 6 43.87 26.74 1.24
N PHE A 7 43.79 26.19 2.45
CA PHE A 7 43.20 24.89 2.75
C PHE A 7 41.68 25.04 2.58
N SER A 8 41.17 24.64 1.43
CA SER A 8 39.73 24.68 1.13
C SER A 8 39.02 23.62 1.96
N LEU A 9 38.48 24.05 3.09
CA LEU A 9 37.61 23.27 3.97
C LEU A 9 36.32 22.95 3.20
N SER A 10 36.26 21.79 2.55
CA SER A 10 35.02 21.30 1.94
C SER A 10 34.02 20.98 3.06
N LEU A 11 33.09 21.92 3.24
CA LEU A 11 31.91 21.79 4.08
C LEU A 11 31.05 20.67 3.45
N PHE A 12 31.14 19.46 4.00
CA PHE A 12 30.15 18.41 3.73
C PHE A 12 28.81 18.92 4.28
N LEU A 13 28.00 19.47 3.39
CA LEU A 13 26.59 19.73 3.64
C LEU A 13 25.95 18.35 3.86
N PHE A 14 25.72 18.00 5.12
CA PHE A 14 24.75 16.98 5.48
C PHE A 14 23.40 17.49 4.98
N VAL A 15 23.01 17.07 3.79
CA VAL A 15 21.62 17.12 3.35
C VAL A 15 20.91 16.13 4.27
N ALA A 16 20.42 16.64 5.39
CA ALA A 16 19.50 15.88 6.23
C ALA A 16 18.32 15.52 5.33
N CYS A 17 18.07 14.22 5.16
CA CYS A 17 16.96 13.71 4.39
C CYS A 17 15.67 14.29 5.00
N GLU A 18 15.02 15.20 4.28
CA GLU A 18 13.81 15.85 4.72
C GLU A 18 12.64 14.87 4.66
N LYS A 19 11.92 14.77 5.78
CA LYS A 19 10.72 13.96 6.05
C LYS A 19 10.93 12.44 6.09
N GLU A 20 11.16 11.92 7.30
CA GLU A 20 10.52 10.68 7.71
C GLU A 20 9.01 10.91 7.60
N PHE A 21 8.40 10.36 6.55
CA PHE A 21 6.95 10.36 6.42
C PHE A 21 6.44 9.29 7.39
N GLU A 22 5.65 9.68 8.39
CA GLU A 22 4.97 8.73 9.25
C GLU A 22 3.83 8.08 8.45
N PRO A 23 3.62 6.76 8.56
CA PRO A 23 2.47 6.14 7.95
C PRO A 23 1.19 6.81 8.47
N PRO A 24 0.16 6.98 7.62
CA PRO A 24 -1.14 7.48 8.07
C PRO A 24 -1.78 6.57 9.15
N PHE A 25 -1.37 5.31 9.24
CA PHE A 25 -1.96 4.30 10.11
C PHE A 25 -0.90 3.45 10.82
N ASP A 26 -1.24 2.98 12.01
CA ASP A 26 -0.46 2.00 12.77
C ASP A 26 -0.89 0.58 12.35
N ASN A 27 0.00 -0.16 11.68
CA ASN A 27 -0.28 -1.51 11.17
C ASN A 27 -0.75 -2.46 12.28
N GLN A 28 -0.23 -2.29 13.50
CA GLN A 28 -0.66 -3.11 14.62
C GLN A 28 -2.12 -2.86 14.97
N LYS A 29 -2.58 -1.60 14.96
CA LYS A 29 -4.00 -1.29 15.19
C LYS A 29 -4.90 -1.84 14.08
N PHE A 30 -4.41 -1.84 12.85
CA PHE A 30 -5.11 -2.43 11.71
C PHE A 30 -5.29 -3.93 11.88
N TYR A 31 -4.21 -4.62 12.25
CA TYR A 31 -4.21 -6.03 12.58
C TYR A 31 -5.18 -6.34 13.74
N ASP A 32 -5.06 -5.61 14.85
CA ASP A 32 -5.90 -5.80 16.03
C ASP A 32 -7.38 -5.59 15.69
N TYR A 33 -7.71 -4.56 14.90
CA TYR A 33 -9.08 -4.34 14.45
C TYR A 33 -9.58 -5.53 13.63
N HIS A 34 -8.81 -5.96 12.63
CA HIS A 34 -9.18 -7.07 11.76
C HIS A 34 -9.45 -8.35 12.57
N GLU A 35 -8.56 -8.71 13.49
CA GLU A 35 -8.71 -9.92 14.32
C GLU A 35 -9.93 -9.85 15.24
N THR A 36 -10.30 -8.66 15.75
CA THR A 36 -11.49 -8.52 16.61
C THR A 36 -12.82 -8.74 15.89
N GLN A 37 -12.86 -8.63 14.56
CA GLN A 37 -14.12 -8.79 13.81
C GLN A 37 -14.52 -10.25 13.62
N ASN A 38 -13.62 -11.22 13.82
CA ASN A 38 -13.87 -12.65 13.58
C ASN A 38 -14.46 -12.90 12.18
N TRP A 39 -13.80 -12.36 11.16
CA TRP A 39 -14.24 -12.46 9.77
C TRP A 39 -14.40 -13.92 9.32
N ASN A 40 -15.53 -14.21 8.67
CA ASN A 40 -15.62 -15.33 7.76
C ASN A 40 -15.43 -14.84 6.31
N SER A 41 -15.18 -15.76 5.38
CA SER A 41 -14.88 -15.41 3.99
C SER A 41 -16.03 -14.71 3.26
N GLU A 42 -17.28 -15.04 3.57
CA GLU A 42 -18.45 -14.42 2.92
C GLU A 42 -18.63 -12.97 3.37
N ASP A 43 -18.58 -12.73 4.68
CA ASP A 43 -18.70 -11.39 5.25
C ASP A 43 -17.50 -10.51 4.85
N PHE A 44 -16.28 -11.06 4.87
CA PHE A 44 -15.10 -10.34 4.42
C PHE A 44 -15.18 -9.97 2.93
N LYS A 45 -15.60 -10.91 2.09
CA LYS A 45 -15.80 -10.66 0.65
C LYS A 45 -16.85 -9.56 0.44
N SER A 46 -17.95 -9.59 1.19
CA SER A 46 -19.00 -8.58 1.09
C SER A 46 -18.50 -7.19 1.51
N GLU A 47 -17.72 -7.10 2.58
CA GLU A 47 -17.19 -5.82 3.05
C GLU A 47 -16.11 -5.26 2.10
N LEU A 48 -15.36 -6.12 1.40
CA LEU A 48 -14.36 -5.69 0.43
C LEU A 48 -14.95 -5.03 -0.82
N ILE A 49 -16.22 -5.32 -1.15
CA ILE A 49 -16.91 -4.71 -2.29
C ILE A 49 -17.05 -3.20 -2.06
N GLY A 50 -16.66 -2.41 -3.05
CA GLY A 50 -16.66 -0.95 -2.99
C GLY A 50 -15.64 -0.29 -3.91
N GLU A 51 -15.57 1.03 -3.84
CA GLU A 51 -14.53 1.81 -4.50
C GLU A 51 -13.45 2.22 -3.49
N TRP A 52 -12.19 1.93 -3.81
CA TRP A 52 -11.04 2.08 -2.95
C TRP A 52 -9.96 2.90 -3.66
N GLN A 53 -9.56 4.02 -3.08
CA GLN A 53 -8.53 4.92 -3.60
C GLN A 53 -7.20 4.66 -2.91
N LEU A 54 -6.14 4.39 -3.68
CA LEU A 54 -4.80 4.22 -3.13
C LEU A 54 -4.31 5.57 -2.58
N ILE A 55 -3.97 5.61 -1.30
CA ILE A 55 -3.52 6.82 -0.61
C ILE A 55 -2.04 6.75 -0.21
N TYR A 56 -1.53 5.57 0.14
CA TYR A 56 -0.13 5.41 0.56
C TYR A 56 0.47 4.08 0.14
N GLN A 57 1.79 4.10 -0.10
CA GLN A 57 2.59 2.89 -0.27
C GLN A 57 3.88 2.91 0.54
N TYR A 58 4.28 1.74 1.01
CA TYR A 58 5.57 1.53 1.66
C TYR A 58 6.34 0.40 1.01
N CYS A 59 7.50 0.74 0.44
CA CYS A 59 8.40 -0.19 -0.19
C CYS A 59 9.67 -0.33 0.66
N CYS A 60 9.96 -1.54 1.15
CA CYS A 60 11.24 -1.81 1.79
C CYS A 60 12.31 -2.00 0.69
N SER A 61 13.04 -0.94 0.31
CA SER A 61 14.17 -1.04 -0.63
C SER A 61 15.51 -0.99 0.11
N GLU A 62 16.46 -1.84 -0.30
CA GLU A 62 17.82 -1.90 0.28
C GLU A 62 18.68 -0.67 -0.03
N ALA A 63 18.24 0.20 -0.94
CA ALA A 63 18.98 1.39 -1.36
C ALA A 63 18.16 2.64 -1.02
N THR A 64 18.57 3.31 0.06
CA THR A 64 18.11 4.63 0.51
C THR A 64 16.67 4.68 1.03
N SER A 65 16.54 4.63 2.36
CA SER A 65 15.35 4.84 3.20
C SER A 65 14.14 3.96 2.83
N ALA A 66 13.71 3.13 3.79
CA ALA A 66 12.38 2.56 3.79
C ALA A 66 11.36 3.70 3.92
N ALA A 67 11.04 4.31 2.78
CA ALA A 67 10.29 5.54 2.71
C ALA A 67 8.88 5.21 2.24
N TRP A 68 7.92 5.61 3.04
CA TRP A 68 6.56 5.81 2.59
C TRP A 68 6.59 6.79 1.42
N ALA A 69 5.98 6.40 0.32
CA ALA A 69 5.67 7.30 -0.77
C ALA A 69 4.17 7.61 -0.68
N ASP A 70 3.86 8.89 -0.55
CA ASP A 70 2.57 9.40 -0.99
C ASP A 70 2.47 9.09 -2.50
N VAL A 71 1.56 8.18 -2.83
CA VAL A 71 1.28 7.84 -4.22
C VAL A 71 0.25 8.84 -4.68
N ARG A 72 0.71 9.94 -5.28
CA ARG A 72 -0.10 11.05 -5.84
C ARG A 72 -1.58 10.66 -5.96
N GLU A 73 -2.31 11.04 -4.91
CA GLU A 73 -3.50 10.35 -4.38
C GLU A 73 -4.71 10.27 -5.32
N GLU A 74 -4.68 10.72 -6.58
CA GLU A 74 -5.88 10.77 -7.47
C GLU A 74 -5.85 9.77 -8.64
N GLU A 75 -4.76 9.02 -8.80
CA GLU A 75 -4.53 8.28 -10.05
C GLU A 75 -4.76 6.78 -9.98
N TYR A 76 -5.06 6.16 -8.83
CA TYR A 76 -5.28 4.71 -8.76
C TYR A 76 -6.49 4.35 -7.90
N VAL A 77 -7.52 3.80 -8.55
CA VAL A 77 -8.76 3.37 -7.88
C VAL A 77 -9.06 1.93 -8.24
N LEU A 78 -9.36 1.13 -7.22
CA LEU A 78 -9.94 -0.20 -7.35
C LEU A 78 -11.45 -0.09 -7.16
N ASN A 79 -12.23 -0.52 -8.14
CA ASN A 79 -13.65 -0.78 -7.96
C ASN A 79 -13.83 -2.30 -7.90
N ILE A 80 -14.00 -2.81 -6.68
CA ILE A 80 -14.13 -4.23 -6.39
C ILE A 80 -15.62 -4.57 -6.43
N GLY A 81 -16.04 -5.28 -7.48
CA GLY A 81 -17.37 -5.85 -7.60
C GLY A 81 -17.43 -7.30 -7.12
N VAL A 82 -18.62 -7.91 -7.23
CA VAL A 82 -18.87 -9.29 -6.75
C VAL A 82 -17.94 -10.32 -7.40
N ASP A 83 -17.69 -10.18 -8.70
CA ASP A 83 -16.93 -11.15 -9.50
C ASP A 83 -15.71 -10.54 -10.20
N SER A 84 -15.67 -9.21 -10.35
CA SER A 84 -14.64 -8.52 -11.13
C SER A 84 -14.13 -7.29 -10.42
N ILE A 85 -12.86 -6.96 -10.67
CA ILE A 85 -12.22 -5.72 -10.23
C ILE A 85 -11.95 -4.88 -11.46
N LEU A 86 -12.36 -3.63 -11.40
CA LEU A 86 -12.05 -2.61 -12.40
C LEU A 86 -10.97 -1.71 -11.80
N VAL A 87 -9.85 -1.58 -12.51
CA VAL A 87 -8.74 -0.72 -12.10
C VAL A 87 -8.79 0.54 -12.93
N TYR A 88 -8.90 1.69 -12.27
CA TYR A 88 -8.87 2.99 -12.92
C TYR A 88 -7.51 3.64 -12.70
N ARG A 89 -6.94 4.18 -13.78
CA ARG A 89 -5.75 5.03 -13.74
C ARG A 89 -6.08 6.41 -14.29
N LYS A 90 -5.83 7.46 -13.51
CA LYS A 90 -6.16 8.85 -13.91
C LYS A 90 -7.63 9.02 -14.33
N GLY A 91 -8.53 8.31 -13.65
CA GLY A 91 -9.97 8.30 -13.96
C GLY A 91 -10.37 7.49 -15.20
N GLU A 92 -9.42 6.91 -15.92
CA GLU A 92 -9.68 6.05 -17.08
C GLU A 92 -9.62 4.57 -16.70
N LEU A 93 -10.50 3.74 -17.26
CA LEU A 93 -10.47 2.30 -17.04
C LEU A 93 -9.19 1.72 -17.67
N ALA A 94 -8.27 1.25 -16.83
CA ALA A 94 -7.00 0.68 -17.26
C ALA A 94 -7.10 -0.84 -17.47
N SER A 95 -7.84 -1.54 -16.61
CA SER A 95 -8.02 -2.98 -16.73
C SER A 95 -9.28 -3.48 -16.04
N THR A 96 -9.67 -4.71 -16.39
CA THR A 96 -10.71 -5.48 -15.71
C THR A 96 -10.23 -6.91 -15.58
N THR A 97 -10.39 -7.50 -14.39
CA THR A 97 -10.04 -8.90 -14.13
C THR A 97 -11.08 -9.55 -13.24
N PHE A 98 -11.29 -10.85 -13.40
CA PHE A 98 -12.03 -11.64 -12.43
C PHE A 98 -11.17 -11.94 -11.21
N TRP A 99 -11.83 -12.13 -10.07
CA TRP A 99 -11.16 -12.39 -8.81
C TRP A 99 -11.96 -13.34 -7.90
N GLU A 100 -11.25 -13.93 -6.96
CA GLU A 100 -11.81 -14.69 -5.85
C GLU A 100 -11.04 -14.36 -4.56
N LEU A 101 -11.71 -14.53 -3.43
CA LEU A 101 -11.08 -14.39 -2.13
C LEU A 101 -10.42 -15.73 -1.79
N GLU A 102 -9.10 -15.74 -1.69
CA GLU A 102 -8.36 -16.90 -1.19
C GLU A 102 -8.18 -16.76 0.32
N THR A 103 -8.50 -17.81 1.07
CA THR A 103 -8.25 -17.88 2.51
C THR A 103 -7.10 -18.82 2.77
N ARG A 104 -6.08 -18.36 3.51
CA ARG A 104 -4.96 -19.20 3.96
C ARG A 104 -4.93 -19.20 5.49
N GLY A 105 -5.02 -20.37 6.09
CA GLY A 105 -5.21 -20.46 7.54
C GLY A 105 -6.60 -19.98 7.95
N GLU A 106 -6.75 -19.51 9.20
CA GLU A 106 -8.06 -19.15 9.74
C GLU A 106 -8.45 -17.69 9.48
N THR A 107 -7.49 -16.76 9.42
CA THR A 107 -7.78 -15.31 9.34
C THR A 107 -7.07 -14.57 8.22
N ALA A 108 -6.18 -15.21 7.44
CA ALA A 108 -5.47 -14.51 6.38
C ALA A 108 -6.22 -14.60 5.04
N PHE A 109 -6.60 -13.43 4.53
CA PHE A 109 -7.31 -13.28 3.27
C PHE A 109 -6.39 -12.70 2.20
N TYR A 110 -6.53 -13.18 0.97
CA TYR A 110 -5.72 -12.78 -0.18
C TYR A 110 -6.61 -12.55 -1.39
N LEU A 111 -6.18 -11.64 -2.25
CA LEU A 111 -6.86 -11.35 -3.50
C LEU A 111 -6.25 -12.23 -4.59
N ASN A 112 -6.97 -13.28 -5.00
CA ASN A 112 -6.56 -14.08 -6.15
C ASN A 112 -7.28 -13.57 -7.40
N SER A 113 -6.53 -13.20 -8.43
CA SER A 113 -7.07 -12.64 -9.67
C SER A 113 -6.49 -13.35 -10.88
N GLU A 114 -7.26 -13.46 -11.97
CA GLU A 114 -6.80 -14.12 -13.20
C GLU A 114 -5.56 -13.45 -13.79
N VAL A 115 -5.50 -12.12 -13.68
CA VAL A 115 -4.36 -11.29 -14.05
C VAL A 115 -3.96 -10.48 -12.83
N GLY A 116 -2.67 -10.52 -12.48
CA GLY A 116 -2.14 -9.78 -11.34
C GLY A 116 -2.46 -8.29 -11.40
N ILE A 117 -2.97 -7.76 -10.29
CA ILE A 117 -3.26 -6.34 -10.11
C ILE A 117 -2.10 -5.72 -9.32
N GLU A 118 -1.58 -4.59 -9.81
CA GLU A 118 -0.55 -3.84 -9.08
C GLU A 118 -1.11 -3.34 -7.74
N ASN A 119 -0.25 -3.19 -6.73
CA ASN A 119 -0.60 -2.58 -5.44
C ASN A 119 -1.67 -3.35 -4.64
N THR A 120 -1.91 -4.63 -4.96
CA THR A 120 -2.83 -5.52 -4.23
C THR A 120 -2.13 -6.78 -3.72
N PHE A 121 -0.82 -6.72 -3.50
CA PHE A 121 -0.01 -7.87 -3.10
C PHE A 121 -0.03 -8.06 -1.58
N GLY A 122 -0.10 -9.32 -1.16
CA GLY A 122 -0.01 -9.71 0.25
C GLY A 122 -1.36 -9.91 0.93
N THR A 123 -1.33 -9.96 2.27
CA THR A 123 -2.50 -10.23 3.09
C THR A 123 -3.41 -9.01 3.14
N ILE A 124 -4.71 -9.22 3.03
CA ILE A 124 -5.71 -8.17 3.11
C ILE A 124 -6.14 -7.98 4.56
N TYR A 125 -5.93 -6.76 5.07
CA TYR A 125 -6.54 -6.29 6.32
C TYR A 125 -7.56 -5.22 6.01
N LEU A 126 -8.69 -5.27 6.70
CA LEU A 126 -9.84 -4.44 6.42
C LEU A 126 -10.32 -3.77 7.69
N ASN A 127 -10.51 -2.46 7.58
CA ASN A 127 -11.33 -1.63 8.44
C ASN A 127 -12.47 -1.05 7.57
N LYS A 128 -13.58 -0.62 8.18
CA LYS A 128 -14.74 -0.08 7.46
C LYS A 128 -14.38 0.96 6.40
N GLU A 129 -13.44 1.85 6.73
CA GLU A 129 -13.04 2.98 5.90
C GLU A 129 -11.73 2.74 5.14
N TYR A 130 -10.94 1.73 5.54
CA TYR A 130 -9.58 1.57 5.03
C TYR A 130 -9.23 0.12 4.75
N LEU A 131 -8.46 -0.08 3.70
CA LEU A 131 -8.02 -1.38 3.20
C LEU A 131 -6.50 -1.37 3.10
N LEU A 132 -5.87 -2.41 3.66
CA LEU A 132 -4.45 -2.62 3.62
C LEU A 132 -4.14 -3.93 2.90
N PHE A 133 -3.34 -3.83 1.84
CA PHE A 133 -2.59 -4.97 1.31
C PHE A 133 -1.22 -4.96 1.97
N HIS A 134 -1.03 -5.82 2.97
CA HIS A 134 0.22 -5.95 3.72
C HIS A 134 1.15 -6.86 2.94
N GLY A 135 2.07 -6.23 2.21
CA GLY A 135 3.09 -6.89 1.43
C GLY A 135 4.16 -7.52 2.33
N SER A 136 5.05 -8.27 1.71
CA SER A 136 6.28 -8.72 2.36
C SER A 136 7.48 -8.22 1.55
N PRO A 137 8.69 -8.15 2.13
CA PRO A 137 9.89 -7.81 1.38
C PRO A 137 10.12 -8.67 0.13
N ALA A 138 9.53 -9.87 0.06
CA ALA A 138 9.59 -10.75 -1.10
C ALA A 138 8.42 -10.57 -2.08
N ASP A 139 7.24 -10.17 -1.59
CA ASP A 139 5.98 -10.21 -2.35
C ASP A 139 5.50 -8.83 -2.83
N GLY A 140 5.96 -7.74 -2.21
CA GLY A 140 5.62 -6.39 -2.65
C GLY A 140 5.60 -5.35 -1.54
N SER A 141 5.08 -4.18 -1.89
CA SER A 141 4.97 -3.03 -0.99
C SER A 141 3.66 -3.08 -0.22
N ASP A 142 3.63 -2.51 0.98
CA ASP A 142 2.36 -2.27 1.66
C ASP A 142 1.59 -1.20 0.90
N SER A 143 0.30 -1.41 0.68
CA SER A 143 -0.56 -0.48 -0.06
C SER A 143 -1.83 -0.20 0.72
N TYR A 144 -2.10 1.08 0.98
CA TYR A 144 -3.22 1.56 1.80
C TYR A 144 -4.23 2.25 0.93
N TYR A 145 -5.49 1.87 1.11
CA TYR A 145 -6.61 2.42 0.39
C TYR A 145 -7.64 3.00 1.35
N GLU A 146 -8.27 4.08 0.93
CA GLU A 146 -9.46 4.66 1.58
C GLU A 146 -10.70 4.33 0.76
N ARG A 147 -11.80 3.97 1.43
CA ARG A 147 -13.09 3.74 0.78
C ARG A 147 -13.68 5.08 0.35
N ILE A 148 -14.03 5.19 -0.93
CA ILE A 148 -14.66 6.39 -1.49
C ILE A 148 -16.12 6.18 -1.87
N LYS A 149 -16.57 4.94 -2.09
CA LYS A 149 -17.98 4.55 -2.26
C LYS A 149 -18.26 3.14 -1.77
#